data_AF-A0A235CJH8-F1
#
_entry.id   AF-A0A235CJH8-F1
#
_cell.length_a   1.000
_cell.length_b   1.000
_cell.length_c   1.000
_cell.angle_alpha   90.00
_cell.angle_beta   90.00
_cell.angle_gamma   90.00
#
_symmetry.space_group_name_H-M   'P 1'
#
loop_
_entity.id
_entity.type
_entity.pdbx_description
1 polymer ?
#
loop_
_entity_poly.entity_id
_entity_poly.type
_entity_poly.pdbx_seq_one_letter_code
_entity_poly.pdbx_strand_id
1 'polypeptide(L)'
;MSWSRTSLTWPASADDIASKADVVLSRVATTQQQAMATLSQAAEAVSFRPHPLSDDAAQLAHLRALIEQMLVTGHRITVTPYDYGVGQVESSGSYLAPGNAASRLAEKLQGDNAPPGSHVQGLLVTANSLAEFADALTALTAVLPIPELCACARRSHAENTNAQERMQTPTGSATPKWVPGRHLFEPLRSTVAILGSSVAQLESLAADTQSPINKLQALASKREAWLEQQKQALNALKTGLNGSLYAINGSGAASGIAASLSSGLPSYERAHTAAVLLVSEQPMTFFKELLP
;
A
#
# COMPACT_ATOMS: atom_id res chain seq x y z
N MET A 1 -16.12 16.99 -13.51
CA MET A 1 -15.19 15.89 -13.21
C MET A 1 -14.91 15.19 -14.52
N SER A 2 -13.65 14.94 -14.86
CA SER A 2 -13.26 14.26 -16.10
C SER A 2 -12.03 13.41 -15.80
N TRP A 3 -11.80 12.36 -16.59
CA TRP A 3 -10.56 11.58 -16.47
C TRP A 3 -9.36 12.43 -16.85
N SER A 4 -8.37 12.48 -15.96
CA SER A 4 -7.06 13.09 -16.21
C SER A 4 -5.99 12.00 -16.19
N ARG A 5 -5.00 12.12 -17.08
CA ARG A 5 -3.82 11.28 -17.00
C ARG A 5 -2.96 11.80 -15.84
N THR A 6 -2.72 10.96 -14.86
CA THR A 6 -1.93 11.27 -13.67
C THR A 6 -0.79 10.27 -13.50
N SER A 7 0.15 10.61 -12.62
CA SER A 7 1.23 9.74 -12.18
C SER A 7 1.10 9.52 -10.68
N LEU A 8 1.48 8.35 -10.18
CA LEU A 8 1.51 8.09 -8.74
C LEU A 8 2.51 9.04 -8.07
N THR A 9 2.02 9.88 -7.16
CA THR A 9 2.84 10.83 -6.39
C THR A 9 2.69 10.58 -4.90
N TRP A 10 3.77 10.71 -4.13
CA TRP A 10 3.66 10.55 -2.67
C TRP A 10 2.69 11.60 -2.09
N PRO A 11 1.68 11.21 -1.29
CA PRO A 11 0.67 12.15 -0.79
C PRO A 11 1.26 13.27 0.07
N ALA A 12 0.83 14.51 -0.15
CA ALA A 12 1.35 15.68 0.56
C ALA A 12 1.04 15.64 2.07
N SER A 13 -0.13 15.14 2.45
CA SER A 13 -0.52 14.89 3.85
C SER A 13 0.38 13.85 4.51
N ALA A 14 0.71 12.77 3.79
CA ALA A 14 1.64 11.76 4.28
C ALA A 14 3.07 12.32 4.38
N ASP A 15 3.48 13.20 3.47
CA ASP A 15 4.77 13.90 3.52
C ASP A 15 4.88 14.89 4.67
N ASP A 16 3.82 15.66 4.95
CA ASP A 16 3.76 16.59 6.08
C ASP A 16 3.86 15.84 7.42
N ILE A 17 3.15 14.72 7.57
CA ILE A 17 3.25 13.84 8.74
C ILE A 17 4.67 13.28 8.88
N ALA A 18 5.24 12.75 7.78
CA ALA A 18 6.59 12.20 7.77
C ALA A 18 7.63 13.27 8.15
N SER A 19 7.52 14.47 7.60
CA SER A 19 8.44 15.58 7.83
C SER A 19 8.37 16.06 9.29
N LYS A 20 7.16 16.22 9.84
CA LYS A 20 6.95 16.58 11.25
C LYS A 20 7.50 15.52 12.20
N ALA A 21 7.32 14.24 11.87
CA ALA A 21 7.88 13.14 12.66
C ALA A 21 9.42 13.11 12.59
N ASP A 22 10.01 13.31 11.40
CA ASP A 22 11.48 13.25 11.19
C ASP A 22 12.22 14.35 11.97
N VAL A 23 11.61 15.53 12.18
CA VAL A 23 12.17 16.62 13.00
C VAL A 23 12.48 16.17 14.43
N VAL A 24 11.62 15.34 15.03
CA VAL A 24 11.82 14.83 16.39
C VAL A 24 12.62 13.53 16.38
N LEU A 25 12.33 12.62 15.45
CA LEU A 25 12.99 11.32 15.35
C LEU A 25 14.50 11.45 15.05
N SER A 26 14.90 12.44 14.25
CA SER A 26 16.33 12.70 13.95
C SER A 26 17.14 13.16 15.16
N ARG A 27 16.50 13.68 16.22
CA ARG A 27 17.18 14.10 17.46
C ARG A 27 17.38 12.96 18.45
N VAL A 28 16.65 11.85 18.28
CA VAL A 28 16.64 10.73 19.22
C VAL A 28 18.04 10.19 19.45
N ALA A 29 18.84 9.96 18.41
CA ALA A 29 20.20 9.41 18.54
C ALA A 29 21.12 10.31 19.39
N THR A 30 21.18 11.61 19.07
CA THR A 30 22.03 12.58 19.77
C THR A 30 21.61 12.75 21.23
N THR A 31 20.32 12.89 21.51
CA THR A 31 19.86 13.08 22.89
C THR A 31 19.98 11.79 23.71
N GLN A 32 19.82 10.63 23.08
CA GLN A 32 20.02 9.34 23.72
C GLN A 32 21.49 9.13 24.12
N GLN A 33 22.45 9.55 23.30
CA GLN A 33 23.88 9.53 23.68
C GLN A 33 24.17 10.44 24.88
N GLN A 34 23.57 11.63 24.94
CA GLN A 34 23.68 12.53 26.09
C GLN A 34 23.06 11.94 27.36
N ALA A 35 21.88 11.32 27.24
CA ALA A 35 21.22 10.66 28.37
C ALA A 35 22.05 9.48 28.89
N MET A 36 22.68 8.70 28.01
CA MET A 36 23.61 7.62 28.39
C MET A 36 24.86 8.13 29.09
N ALA A 37 25.45 9.24 28.61
CA ALA A 37 26.57 9.90 29.27
C ALA A 37 26.21 10.47 30.65
N THR A 38 24.96 10.91 30.83
CA THR A 38 24.46 11.37 32.13
C THR A 38 24.18 10.20 33.07
N LEU A 39 23.61 9.10 32.56
CA LEU A 39 23.34 7.87 33.31
C LEU A 39 24.61 7.18 33.80
N SER A 40 25.70 7.20 33.02
CA SER A 40 27.00 6.69 33.46
C SER A 40 27.63 7.54 34.57
N GLN A 41 27.33 8.85 34.63
CA GLN A 41 27.74 9.75 35.71
C GLN A 41 26.83 9.64 36.96
N ALA A 42 25.54 9.33 36.77
CA ALA A 42 24.51 9.25 37.81
C ALA A 42 24.41 7.89 38.52
N ALA A 43 25.17 6.88 38.07
CA ALA A 43 25.10 5.49 38.53
C ALA A 43 25.28 5.29 40.05
N GLU A 44 25.84 6.28 40.77
CA GLU A 44 26.06 6.19 42.21
C GLU A 44 24.98 6.89 43.06
N ALA A 45 24.03 7.64 42.49
CA ALA A 45 23.21 8.54 43.32
C ALA A 45 21.84 9.00 42.76
N VAL A 46 20.99 8.21 42.07
CA VAL A 46 19.84 8.87 41.38
C VAL A 46 18.45 8.22 41.46
N SER A 47 17.49 9.08 41.84
CA SER A 47 16.05 9.06 41.59
C SER A 47 15.70 9.51 40.16
N PHE A 48 14.78 8.82 39.51
CA PHE A 48 14.41 9.01 38.09
C PHE A 48 13.76 10.37 37.77
N ARG A 49 14.25 11.04 36.71
CA ARG A 49 13.60 12.20 36.05
C ARG A 49 13.21 11.83 34.61
N PRO A 50 11.98 12.17 34.16
CA PRO A 50 11.57 11.99 32.76
C PRO A 50 12.49 12.73 31.78
N HIS A 51 12.64 12.17 30.59
CA HIS A 51 13.58 12.65 29.58
C HIS A 51 13.03 13.89 28.83
N PRO A 52 13.86 14.88 28.42
CA PRO A 52 13.38 16.11 27.75
C PRO A 52 12.58 15.87 26.46
N LEU A 53 12.97 14.88 25.64
CA LEU A 53 12.19 14.49 24.44
C LEU A 53 10.82 13.86 24.75
N SER A 54 10.52 13.50 26.00
CA SER A 54 9.19 13.02 26.37
C SER A 54 8.14 14.11 26.24
N ASP A 55 8.51 15.37 26.51
CA ASP A 55 7.60 16.52 26.36
C ASP A 55 7.36 16.83 24.88
N ASP A 56 8.40 16.80 24.04
CA ASP A 56 8.28 16.97 22.59
C ASP A 56 7.46 15.83 21.94
N ALA A 57 7.68 14.59 22.39
CA ALA A 57 6.91 13.44 21.92
C ALA A 57 5.43 13.52 22.32
N ALA A 58 5.13 14.06 23.52
CA ALA A 58 3.76 14.28 23.96
C ALA A 58 3.01 15.28 23.06
N GLN A 59 3.70 16.30 22.54
CA GLN A 59 3.12 17.28 21.61
C GLN A 59 2.75 16.66 20.25
N LEU A 60 3.44 15.59 19.82
CA LEU A 60 3.15 14.88 18.57
C LEU A 60 2.07 13.80 18.69
N ALA A 61 1.42 13.64 19.85
CA ALA A 61 0.35 12.66 20.04
C ALA A 61 -0.80 12.81 19.03
N HIS A 62 -1.04 14.03 18.52
CA HIS A 62 -2.05 14.34 17.53
C HIS A 62 -1.82 13.68 16.15
N LEU A 63 -0.59 13.26 15.81
CA LEU A 63 -0.29 12.57 14.55
C LEU A 63 -1.06 11.26 14.41
N ARG A 64 -1.40 10.61 15.54
CA ARG A 64 -2.25 9.40 15.56
C ARG A 64 -3.62 9.67 14.96
N ALA A 65 -4.25 10.79 15.35
CA ALA A 65 -5.55 11.18 14.82
C ALA A 65 -5.49 11.49 13.31
N LEU A 66 -4.38 12.08 12.84
CA LEU A 66 -4.16 12.31 11.40
C LEU A 66 -3.99 11.00 10.62
N ILE A 67 -3.29 10.01 11.18
CA ILE A 67 -3.18 8.67 10.59
C ILE A 67 -4.56 8.00 10.52
N GLU A 68 -5.34 8.09 11.58
CA GLU A 68 -6.70 7.53 11.61
C GLU A 68 -7.61 8.18 10.56
N GLN A 69 -7.44 9.48 10.27
CA GLN A 69 -8.15 10.15 9.19
C GLN A 69 -7.74 9.68 7.78
N MET A 70 -6.54 9.11 7.61
CA MET A 70 -6.15 8.47 6.34
C MET A 70 -6.75 7.06 6.18
N LEU A 71 -7.14 6.41 7.27
CA LEU A 71 -7.68 5.04 7.30
C LEU A 71 -9.19 5.02 7.02
N VAL A 72 -9.60 5.61 5.91
CA VAL A 72 -11.01 5.68 5.50
C VAL A 72 -11.53 4.31 5.07
N THR A 73 -12.66 3.89 5.63
CA THR A 73 -13.38 2.68 5.20
C THR A 73 -14.35 3.01 4.07
N GLY A 74 -14.40 2.16 3.06
CA GLY A 74 -15.30 2.33 1.94
C GLY A 74 -15.52 1.03 1.18
N HIS A 75 -16.22 1.15 0.06
CA HIS A 75 -16.48 0.05 -0.85
C HIS A 75 -15.64 0.22 -2.11
N ARG A 76 -15.27 -0.89 -2.74
CA ARG A 76 -14.60 -0.87 -4.04
C ARG A 76 -15.35 -1.72 -5.05
N ILE A 77 -15.29 -1.31 -6.30
CA ILE A 77 -15.64 -2.15 -7.43
C ILE A 77 -14.50 -2.12 -8.43
N THR A 78 -14.20 -3.27 -9.02
CA THR A 78 -13.17 -3.42 -10.04
C THR A 78 -13.81 -4.04 -11.28
N VAL A 79 -13.41 -3.54 -12.44
CA VAL A 79 -13.88 -3.96 -13.75
C VAL A 79 -12.65 -4.31 -14.57
N THR A 80 -12.54 -5.57 -14.97
CA THR A 80 -11.40 -6.11 -15.70
C THR A 80 -11.86 -6.77 -17.01
N PRO A 81 -10.96 -6.96 -17.99
CA PRO A 81 -11.29 -7.64 -19.25
C PRO A 81 -11.71 -9.10 -19.05
N TYR A 82 -11.40 -9.69 -17.89
CA TYR A 82 -11.63 -11.10 -17.61
C TYR A 82 -12.90 -11.36 -16.79
N ASP A 83 -13.63 -10.31 -16.44
CA ASP A 83 -14.89 -10.44 -15.73
C ASP A 83 -16.00 -10.88 -16.69
N TYR A 84 -16.87 -11.76 -16.19
CA TYR A 84 -17.95 -12.34 -16.97
C TYR A 84 -18.91 -11.25 -17.47
N GLY A 85 -19.15 -11.20 -18.79
CA GLY A 85 -20.07 -10.24 -19.41
C GLY A 85 -19.58 -8.79 -19.49
N VAL A 86 -18.31 -8.55 -19.14
CA VAL A 86 -17.68 -7.23 -19.17
C VAL A 86 -16.74 -7.10 -20.36
N GLY A 87 -15.73 -7.96 -20.45
CA GLY A 87 -14.76 -7.97 -21.54
C GLY A 87 -15.29 -8.67 -22.80
N GLN A 88 -14.69 -8.34 -23.93
CA GLN A 88 -14.84 -9.05 -25.20
C GLN A 88 -13.73 -10.09 -25.32
N VAL A 89 -14.12 -11.35 -25.58
CA VAL A 89 -13.15 -12.45 -25.77
C VAL A 89 -13.09 -12.75 -27.26
N GLU A 90 -11.93 -12.53 -27.85
CA GLU A 90 -11.64 -12.86 -29.25
C GLU A 90 -10.57 -13.95 -29.33
N SER A 91 -10.34 -14.49 -30.53
CA SER A 91 -9.27 -15.47 -30.75
C SER A 91 -7.86 -14.92 -30.47
N SER A 92 -7.71 -13.59 -30.52
CA SER A 92 -6.48 -12.83 -30.28
C SER A 92 -6.26 -12.48 -28.80
N GLY A 93 -7.29 -12.53 -27.95
CA GLY A 93 -7.17 -12.24 -26.53
C GLY A 93 -8.43 -11.68 -25.88
N SER A 94 -8.30 -11.25 -24.62
CA SER A 94 -9.36 -10.57 -23.86
C SER A 94 -9.20 -9.05 -23.89
N TYR A 95 -10.25 -8.35 -24.33
CA TYR A 95 -10.23 -6.90 -24.56
C TYR A 95 -11.31 -6.17 -23.77
N LEU A 96 -10.99 -4.96 -23.33
CA LEU A 96 -11.95 -4.06 -22.70
C LEU A 96 -11.57 -2.62 -23.05
N ALA A 97 -12.44 -1.96 -23.82
CA ALA A 97 -12.26 -0.55 -24.15
C ALA A 97 -12.54 0.34 -22.92
N PRO A 98 -11.85 1.49 -22.79
CA PRO A 98 -12.04 2.43 -21.67
C PRO A 98 -13.48 2.88 -21.47
N GLY A 99 -14.21 3.16 -22.57
CA GLY A 99 -15.61 3.56 -22.52
C GLY A 99 -16.55 2.49 -21.98
N ASN A 100 -16.28 1.23 -22.32
CA ASN A 100 -17.07 0.11 -21.81
C ASN A 100 -16.80 -0.10 -20.32
N ALA A 101 -15.54 0.00 -19.89
CA ALA A 101 -15.17 -0.10 -18.48
C ALA A 101 -15.86 0.99 -17.64
N ALA A 102 -15.82 2.25 -18.10
CA ALA A 102 -16.44 3.37 -17.42
C ALA A 102 -17.98 3.29 -17.39
N SER A 103 -18.60 2.82 -18.48
CA SER A 103 -20.05 2.61 -18.52
C SER A 103 -20.50 1.53 -17.54
N ARG A 104 -19.75 0.42 -17.44
CA ARG A 104 -20.02 -0.63 -16.43
C ARG A 104 -19.87 -0.13 -14.99
N LEU A 105 -18.86 0.72 -14.72
CA LEU A 105 -18.73 1.37 -13.41
C LEU A 105 -19.93 2.28 -13.11
N ALA A 106 -20.37 3.08 -14.08
CA ALA A 106 -21.51 3.98 -13.95
C ALA A 106 -22.82 3.20 -13.70
N GLU A 107 -23.07 2.11 -14.44
CA GLU A 107 -24.22 1.23 -14.23
C GLU A 107 -24.23 0.64 -12.81
N LYS A 108 -23.08 0.16 -12.34
CA LYS A 108 -22.97 -0.47 -11.01
C LYS A 108 -23.13 0.54 -9.86
N LEU A 109 -22.77 1.79 -10.06
CA LEU A 109 -23.02 2.88 -9.11
C LEU A 109 -24.50 3.27 -9.01
N GLN A 110 -25.28 3.06 -10.07
CA GLN A 110 -26.71 3.39 -10.11
C GLN A 110 -27.61 2.21 -9.77
N GLY A 111 -27.05 1.01 -9.61
CA GLY A 111 -27.81 -0.19 -9.29
C GLY A 111 -28.34 -0.20 -7.85
N ASP A 112 -29.37 -1.01 -7.61
CA ASP A 112 -30.10 -1.09 -6.34
C ASP A 112 -29.23 -1.51 -5.13
N ASN A 113 -28.07 -2.13 -5.39
CA ASN A 113 -27.09 -2.55 -4.37
C ASN A 113 -25.89 -1.61 -4.27
N ALA A 114 -25.98 -0.39 -4.79
CA ALA A 114 -24.89 0.58 -4.70
C ALA A 114 -24.67 0.98 -3.22
N PRO A 115 -23.42 0.92 -2.74
CA PRO A 115 -23.11 1.30 -1.37
C PRO A 115 -23.33 2.80 -1.16
N PRO A 116 -23.74 3.23 0.04
CA PRO A 116 -23.79 4.66 0.37
C PRO A 116 -22.38 5.25 0.29
N GLY A 117 -22.29 6.44 -0.29
CA GLY A 117 -21.03 7.17 -0.40
C GLY A 117 -21.16 8.41 -1.25
N SER A 118 -20.59 9.50 -0.76
CA SER A 118 -20.59 10.81 -1.41
C SER A 118 -19.22 11.15 -2.00
N HIS A 119 -18.17 10.38 -1.73
CA HIS A 119 -16.80 10.59 -2.20
C HIS A 119 -16.31 9.41 -3.02
N VAL A 120 -15.72 9.70 -4.18
CA VAL A 120 -15.33 8.70 -5.17
C VAL A 120 -13.94 8.97 -5.74
N GLN A 121 -13.16 7.91 -5.88
CA GLN A 121 -11.87 7.86 -6.56
C GLN A 121 -11.90 6.75 -7.61
N GLY A 122 -11.83 7.13 -8.88
CA GLY A 122 -11.66 6.21 -10.00
C GLY A 122 -10.19 6.10 -10.40
N LEU A 123 -9.79 4.88 -10.74
CA LEU A 123 -8.50 4.54 -11.32
C LEU A 123 -8.74 3.76 -12.60
N LEU A 124 -7.98 4.05 -13.65
CA LEU A 124 -8.15 3.43 -14.95
C LEU A 124 -6.77 3.23 -15.58
N VAL A 125 -6.37 1.98 -15.72
CA VAL A 125 -5.12 1.57 -16.39
C VAL A 125 -5.49 1.19 -17.81
N THR A 126 -4.86 1.83 -18.79
CA THR A 126 -5.11 1.58 -20.21
C THR A 126 -3.80 1.42 -20.97
N ALA A 127 -3.76 0.48 -21.90
CA ALA A 127 -2.60 0.26 -22.77
C ALA A 127 -3.04 -0.20 -24.17
N ASN A 128 -2.12 -0.06 -25.14
CA ASN A 128 -2.37 -0.42 -26.53
C ASN A 128 -2.06 -1.90 -26.79
N SER A 129 -1.12 -2.49 -26.04
CA SER A 129 -0.74 -3.90 -26.15
C SER A 129 -0.91 -4.63 -24.83
N LEU A 130 -1.08 -5.95 -24.91
CA LEU A 130 -1.21 -6.83 -23.74
C LEU A 130 0.07 -6.82 -22.88
N ALA A 131 1.25 -6.71 -23.49
CA ALA A 131 2.53 -6.66 -22.78
C ALA A 131 2.64 -5.37 -21.95
N GLU A 132 2.40 -4.21 -22.57
CA GLU A 132 2.37 -2.92 -21.86
C GLU A 132 1.32 -2.90 -20.74
N PHE A 133 0.16 -3.54 -20.99
CA PHE A 133 -0.89 -3.66 -20.00
C PHE A 133 -0.46 -4.48 -18.78
N ALA A 134 0.18 -5.63 -19.01
CA ALA A 134 0.68 -6.50 -17.95
C ALA A 134 1.79 -5.83 -17.13
N ASP A 135 2.70 -5.10 -17.77
CA ASP A 135 3.76 -4.35 -17.10
C ASP A 135 3.19 -3.20 -16.27
N ALA A 136 2.25 -2.43 -16.83
CA ALA A 136 1.58 -1.34 -16.12
C ALA A 136 0.80 -1.84 -14.90
N LEU A 137 0.08 -2.96 -15.01
CA LEU A 137 -0.61 -3.58 -13.88
C LEU A 137 0.36 -4.14 -12.84
N THR A 138 1.50 -4.69 -13.25
CA THR A 138 2.51 -5.21 -12.33
C THR A 138 3.15 -4.09 -11.52
N ALA A 139 3.51 -2.97 -12.17
CA ALA A 139 4.02 -1.78 -11.49
C ALA A 139 2.98 -1.20 -10.51
N LEU A 140 1.72 -1.07 -10.94
CA LEU A 140 0.66 -0.55 -10.07
C LEU A 140 0.40 -1.47 -8.88
N THR A 141 0.32 -2.79 -9.08
CA THR A 141 -0.01 -3.75 -8.01
C THR A 141 1.13 -3.98 -7.00
N ALA A 142 2.36 -3.60 -7.34
CA ALA A 142 3.47 -3.55 -6.39
C ALA A 142 3.27 -2.44 -5.33
N VAL A 143 2.67 -1.32 -5.72
CA VAL A 143 2.39 -0.16 -4.85
C VAL A 143 1.01 -0.27 -4.19
N LEU A 144 0.00 -0.62 -4.99
CA LEU A 144 -1.39 -0.69 -4.59
C LEU A 144 -1.94 -2.10 -4.86
N PRO A 145 -1.74 -3.06 -3.94
CA PRO A 145 -2.09 -4.46 -4.15
C PRO A 145 -3.59 -4.71 -4.00
N ILE A 146 -4.39 -4.20 -4.94
CA ILE A 146 -5.83 -4.50 -5.04
C ILE A 146 -5.97 -5.94 -5.57
N PRO A 147 -6.57 -6.88 -4.82
CA PRO A 147 -6.59 -8.29 -5.17
C PRO A 147 -7.08 -8.60 -6.59
N GLU A 148 -8.10 -7.87 -7.03
CA GLU A 148 -8.73 -7.98 -8.35
C GLU A 148 -7.77 -7.53 -9.46
N LEU A 149 -7.03 -6.43 -9.23
CA LEU A 149 -5.97 -5.99 -10.15
C LEU A 149 -4.78 -6.94 -10.13
N CYS A 150 -4.39 -7.50 -8.97
CA CYS A 150 -3.35 -8.52 -8.90
C CYS A 150 -3.74 -9.79 -9.66
N ALA A 151 -5.02 -10.19 -9.61
CA ALA A 151 -5.53 -11.30 -10.40
C ALA A 151 -5.51 -10.98 -11.90
N CYS A 152 -5.91 -9.76 -12.28
CA CYS A 152 -5.82 -9.27 -13.65
C CYS A 152 -4.37 -9.27 -14.16
N ALA A 153 -3.41 -8.75 -13.39
CA ALA A 153 -1.99 -8.72 -13.71
C ALA A 153 -1.41 -10.12 -13.96
N ARG A 154 -1.73 -11.08 -13.07
CA ARG A 154 -1.32 -12.48 -13.25
C ARG A 154 -1.91 -13.08 -14.52
N ARG A 155 -3.17 -12.80 -14.82
CA ARG A 155 -3.86 -13.35 -15.99
C ARG A 155 -3.36 -12.72 -17.30
N SER A 156 -3.12 -11.41 -17.34
CA SER A 156 -2.55 -10.72 -18.49
C SER A 156 -1.11 -11.17 -18.76
N HIS A 157 -0.31 -11.37 -17.72
CA HIS A 157 1.04 -11.93 -17.88
C HIS A 157 0.98 -13.36 -18.42
N ALA A 158 0.12 -14.22 -17.86
CA ALA A 158 -0.03 -15.59 -18.35
C ALA A 158 -0.51 -15.64 -19.81
N GLU A 159 -1.43 -14.76 -20.20
CA GLU A 159 -1.92 -14.65 -21.59
C GLU A 159 -0.80 -14.18 -22.53
N ASN A 160 0.01 -13.20 -22.13
CA ASN A 160 1.16 -12.71 -22.90
C ASN A 160 2.22 -13.81 -23.09
N THR A 161 2.57 -14.54 -22.03
CA THR A 161 3.51 -15.67 -22.09
C THR A 161 2.96 -16.80 -22.97
N ASN A 162 1.69 -17.17 -22.79
CA ASN A 162 1.05 -18.20 -23.60
C ASN A 162 1.04 -17.86 -25.09
N ALA A 163 0.84 -16.59 -25.45
CA ALA A 163 0.88 -16.15 -26.85
C ALA A 163 2.26 -16.39 -27.50
N GLN A 164 3.35 -16.23 -26.75
CA GLN A 164 4.72 -16.42 -27.23
C GLN A 164 5.14 -17.90 -27.22
N GLU A 165 4.69 -18.67 -26.22
CA GLU A 165 5.13 -20.05 -25.99
C GLU A 165 4.18 -21.10 -26.59
N ARG A 166 3.08 -20.70 -27.25
CA ARG A 166 2.04 -21.61 -27.79
C ARG A 166 2.58 -22.75 -28.69
N MET A 167 3.72 -22.52 -29.35
CA MET A 167 4.37 -23.51 -30.24
C MET A 167 5.55 -24.23 -29.59
N GLN A 168 5.90 -23.89 -28.35
CA GLN A 168 6.95 -24.54 -27.59
C GLN A 168 6.33 -25.70 -26.82
N THR A 169 6.92 -26.90 -26.94
CA THR A 169 6.56 -28.00 -26.05
C THR A 169 7.32 -27.78 -24.74
N PRO A 170 6.63 -27.53 -23.61
CA PRO A 170 7.32 -27.38 -22.33
C PRO A 170 8.04 -28.67 -22.01
N THR A 171 9.31 -28.58 -21.61
CA THR A 171 10.04 -29.74 -21.10
C THR A 171 9.26 -30.31 -19.92
N GLY A 172 8.79 -31.56 -20.04
CA GLY A 172 7.94 -32.19 -19.02
C GLY A 172 8.66 -32.26 -17.68
N SER A 173 8.27 -31.39 -16.74
CA SER A 173 8.64 -31.56 -15.34
C SER A 173 7.56 -32.37 -14.65
N ALA A 174 7.95 -33.17 -13.66
CA ALA A 174 6.97 -33.75 -12.74
C ALA A 174 6.12 -32.62 -12.14
N THR A 175 4.80 -32.80 -12.19
CA THR A 175 3.82 -31.92 -11.54
C THR A 175 3.18 -32.69 -10.38
N PRO A 176 2.86 -32.04 -9.24
CA PRO A 176 2.95 -30.61 -8.94
C PRO A 176 4.39 -30.09 -8.74
N LYS A 177 4.63 -28.81 -9.05
CA LYS A 177 5.92 -28.15 -8.84
C LYS A 177 6.10 -27.76 -7.36
N TRP A 178 7.33 -27.80 -6.87
CA TRP A 178 7.70 -27.18 -5.61
C TRP A 178 7.45 -25.67 -5.68
N VAL A 179 6.73 -25.12 -4.70
CA VAL A 179 6.48 -23.68 -4.60
C VAL A 179 7.41 -23.10 -3.53
N PRO A 180 8.27 -22.12 -3.86
CA PRO A 180 9.09 -21.45 -2.86
C PRO A 180 8.18 -20.68 -1.91
N GLY A 181 8.29 -20.93 -0.61
CA GLY A 181 7.45 -20.26 0.38
C GLY A 181 7.95 -20.52 1.80
N ARG A 182 7.58 -19.62 2.72
CA ARG A 182 7.78 -19.85 4.15
C ARG A 182 6.64 -20.74 4.65
N HIS A 183 6.95 -21.91 5.20
CA HIS A 183 5.97 -22.84 5.75
C HIS A 183 5.45 -22.41 7.15
N LEU A 184 5.18 -21.12 7.36
CA LEU A 184 4.67 -20.56 8.61
C LEU A 184 3.14 -20.64 8.66
N PHE A 185 2.62 -21.85 8.56
CA PHE A 185 1.18 -22.14 8.69
C PHE A 185 0.83 -22.44 10.15
N GLU A 186 -0.45 -22.39 10.50
CA GLU A 186 -0.92 -22.83 11.82
C GLU A 186 -0.76 -24.37 11.92
N PRO A 187 -0.30 -24.96 13.05
CA PRO A 187 -0.02 -24.33 14.35
C PRO A 187 1.40 -23.78 14.52
N LEU A 188 2.26 -23.92 13.51
CA LEU A 188 3.66 -23.49 13.62
C LEU A 188 3.78 -21.98 13.84
N ARG A 189 2.92 -21.18 13.21
CA ARG A 189 2.89 -19.73 13.41
C ARG A 189 2.63 -19.36 14.87
N SER A 190 1.56 -19.88 15.48
CA SER A 190 1.27 -19.62 16.89
C SER A 190 2.36 -20.18 17.80
N THR A 191 2.87 -21.38 17.51
CA THR A 191 3.95 -22.02 18.26
C THR A 191 5.21 -21.15 18.27
N VAL A 192 5.63 -20.63 17.12
CA VAL A 192 6.79 -19.73 17.00
C VAL A 192 6.57 -18.42 17.76
N ALA A 193 5.36 -17.87 17.75
CA ALA A 193 5.04 -16.67 18.52
C ALA A 193 5.10 -16.93 20.04
N ILE A 194 4.51 -18.04 20.51
CA ILE A 194 4.49 -18.41 21.93
C ILE A 194 5.91 -18.72 22.41
N LEU A 195 6.62 -19.64 21.74
CA LEU A 195 7.98 -20.00 22.11
C LEU A 195 8.93 -18.80 21.98
N GLY A 196 8.75 -17.95 20.97
CA GLY A 196 9.50 -16.71 20.83
C GLY A 196 9.28 -15.75 22.00
N SER A 197 8.05 -15.65 22.54
CA SER A 197 7.79 -14.86 23.74
C SER A 197 8.44 -15.44 24.99
N SER A 198 8.46 -16.76 25.15
CA SER A 198 9.14 -17.44 26.26
C SER A 198 10.66 -17.26 26.18
N VAL A 199 11.22 -17.39 24.97
CA VAL A 199 12.65 -17.14 24.71
C VAL A 199 13.00 -15.68 24.99
N ALA A 200 12.18 -14.72 24.57
CA ALA A 200 12.42 -13.31 24.87
C ALA A 200 12.39 -13.00 26.38
N GLN A 201 11.54 -13.70 27.16
CA GLN A 201 11.57 -13.60 28.63
C GLN A 201 12.85 -14.19 29.21
N LEU A 202 13.30 -15.35 28.72
CA LEU A 202 14.57 -15.96 29.13
C LEU A 202 15.77 -15.08 28.78
N GLU A 203 15.76 -14.45 27.60
CA GLU A 203 16.77 -13.48 27.18
C GLU A 203 16.77 -12.24 28.08
N SER A 204 15.58 -11.74 28.46
CA SER A 204 15.45 -10.62 29.40
C SER A 204 16.01 -10.96 30.79
N LEU A 205 15.81 -12.19 31.26
CA LEU A 205 16.37 -12.68 32.54
C LEU A 205 17.88 -12.91 32.43
N ALA A 206 18.35 -13.50 31.32
CA ALA A 206 19.78 -13.69 31.07
C ALA A 206 20.54 -12.34 30.98
N ALA A 207 19.84 -11.28 30.55
CA ALA A 207 20.37 -9.94 30.55
C ALA A 207 20.61 -9.37 31.96
N ASP A 208 20.14 -10.00 33.06
CA ASP A 208 20.47 -9.59 34.45
C ASP A 208 21.96 -9.69 34.79
N THR A 209 22.75 -10.37 33.96
CA THR A 209 24.22 -10.33 34.02
C THR A 209 24.80 -8.97 33.59
N GLN A 210 23.99 -8.12 32.96
CA GLN A 210 24.35 -6.77 32.53
C GLN A 210 23.81 -5.73 33.51
N SER A 211 24.61 -4.70 33.79
CA SER A 211 24.16 -3.58 34.61
C SER A 211 22.91 -2.92 33.99
N PRO A 212 22.01 -2.33 34.80
CA PRO A 212 20.88 -1.58 34.27
C PRO A 212 21.26 -0.53 33.22
N ILE A 213 22.45 0.05 33.34
CA ILE A 213 23.02 1.01 32.37
C ILE A 213 23.30 0.33 31.03
N ASN A 214 23.92 -0.86 31.04
CA ASN A 214 24.20 -1.62 29.81
C ASN A 214 22.92 -2.04 29.09
N LYS A 215 21.87 -2.42 29.84
CA LYS A 215 20.54 -2.72 29.27
C LYS A 215 19.91 -1.50 28.61
N LEU A 216 20.00 -0.34 29.25
CA LEU A 216 19.50 0.92 28.69
C LEU A 216 20.28 1.32 27.43
N GLN A 217 21.60 1.09 27.40
CA GLN A 217 22.44 1.34 26.23
C GLN A 217 22.08 0.40 25.05
N ALA A 218 21.86 -0.88 25.32
CA ALA A 218 21.43 -1.83 24.29
C ALA A 218 20.04 -1.50 23.73
N LEU A 219 19.09 -1.11 24.60
CA LEU A 219 17.76 -0.66 24.21
C LEU A 219 17.82 0.61 23.35
N ALA A 220 18.67 1.55 23.76
CA ALA A 220 19.00 2.76 23.02
C ALA A 220 19.46 2.43 21.58
N SER A 221 20.48 1.59 21.42
CA SER A 221 20.97 1.19 20.09
C SER A 221 19.91 0.48 19.25
N LYS A 222 19.08 -0.39 19.87
CA LYS A 222 18.00 -1.09 19.18
C LYS A 222 16.93 -0.12 18.66
N ARG A 223 16.61 0.94 19.43
CA ARG A 223 15.67 1.98 19.01
C ARG A 223 16.20 2.77 17.81
N GLU A 224 17.47 3.15 17.82
CA GLU A 224 18.11 3.87 16.71
C GLU A 224 18.08 3.05 15.42
N ALA A 225 18.48 1.78 15.48
CA ALA A 225 18.45 0.88 14.32
C ALA A 225 17.02 0.68 13.78
N TRP A 226 16.02 0.54 14.66
CA TRP A 226 14.63 0.42 14.25
C TRP A 226 14.10 1.68 13.56
N LEU A 227 14.42 2.87 14.09
CA LEU A 227 14.02 4.14 13.49
C LEU A 227 14.64 4.33 12.10
N GLU A 228 15.92 4.00 11.95
CA GLU A 228 16.60 4.05 10.65
C GLU A 228 15.97 3.07 9.65
N GLN A 229 15.65 1.84 10.09
CA GLN A 229 14.94 0.87 9.25
C GLN A 229 13.56 1.40 8.79
N GLN A 230 12.80 2.05 9.68
CA GLN A 230 11.50 2.64 9.31
C GLN A 230 11.67 3.80 8.32
N LYS A 231 12.68 4.65 8.50
CA LYS A 231 13.01 5.74 7.58
C LYS A 231 13.35 5.22 6.19
N GLN A 232 14.19 4.18 6.11
CA GLN A 232 14.54 3.52 4.86
C GLN A 232 13.32 2.88 4.18
N ALA A 233 12.47 2.19 4.95
CA ALA A 233 11.23 1.61 4.42
C ALA A 233 10.28 2.67 3.86
N LEU A 234 10.12 3.79 4.56
CA LEU A 234 9.30 4.92 4.10
C LEU A 234 9.89 5.54 2.82
N ASN A 235 11.20 5.74 2.76
CA ASN A 235 11.86 6.26 1.56
C ASN A 235 11.74 5.30 0.37
N ALA A 236 11.84 3.99 0.60
CA ALA A 236 11.62 2.98 -0.43
C ALA A 236 10.19 3.02 -0.98
N LEU A 237 9.19 3.28 -0.13
CA LEU A 237 7.81 3.50 -0.59
C LEU A 237 7.71 4.76 -1.44
N LYS A 238 8.33 5.88 -1.02
CA LYS A 238 8.34 7.14 -1.78
C LYS A 238 8.96 6.98 -3.17
N THR A 239 10.12 6.33 -3.26
CA THR A 239 10.86 6.16 -4.53
C THR A 239 10.28 5.05 -5.41
N GLY A 240 9.57 4.08 -4.82
CA GLY A 240 8.89 3.01 -5.53
C GLY A 240 7.60 3.41 -6.24
N LEU A 241 7.13 4.65 -6.07
CA LEU A 241 5.96 5.17 -6.79
C LEU A 241 6.34 5.47 -8.24
N ASN A 242 5.93 4.59 -9.16
CA ASN A 242 6.14 4.76 -10.59
C ASN A 242 4.92 4.29 -11.40
N GLY A 243 4.73 4.88 -12.58
CA GLY A 243 3.63 4.55 -13.48
C GLY A 243 2.64 5.70 -13.70
N SER A 244 1.94 5.65 -14.83
CA SER A 244 0.91 6.61 -15.20
C SER A 244 -0.42 5.88 -15.40
N LEU A 245 -1.47 6.41 -14.80
CA LEU A 245 -2.83 5.91 -14.92
C LEU A 245 -3.80 7.08 -15.11
N TYR A 246 -5.04 6.78 -15.46
CA TYR A 246 -6.10 7.79 -15.50
C TYR A 246 -6.84 7.78 -14.17
N ALA A 247 -6.96 8.95 -13.55
CA ALA A 247 -7.70 9.12 -12.31
C ALA A 247 -8.91 10.03 -12.53
N ILE A 248 -9.92 9.85 -11.69
CA ILE A 248 -11.05 10.76 -11.59
C ILE A 248 -11.47 10.86 -10.13
N ASN A 249 -11.57 12.10 -9.66
CA ASN A 249 -11.83 12.41 -8.26
C ASN A 249 -13.13 13.19 -8.20
N GLY A 250 -14.03 12.81 -7.29
CA GLY A 250 -15.34 13.42 -7.24
C GLY A 250 -16.03 13.29 -5.89
N SER A 251 -16.94 14.23 -5.63
CA SER A 251 -17.92 14.10 -4.57
C SER A 251 -19.30 14.58 -5.00
N GLY A 252 -20.35 13.89 -4.60
CA GLY A 252 -21.74 14.24 -4.93
C GLY A 252 -22.67 13.04 -4.95
N ALA A 253 -23.85 13.22 -5.54
CA ALA A 253 -24.82 12.14 -5.72
C ALA A 253 -24.34 11.11 -6.77
N ALA A 254 -24.66 9.84 -6.55
CA ALA A 254 -24.24 8.72 -7.40
C ALA A 254 -24.58 8.92 -8.88
N SER A 255 -25.74 9.51 -9.20
CA SER A 255 -26.16 9.81 -10.58
C SER A 255 -25.25 10.82 -11.28
N GLY A 256 -24.84 11.88 -10.58
CA GLY A 256 -23.92 12.89 -11.12
C GLY A 256 -22.49 12.37 -11.30
N ILE A 257 -22.05 11.49 -10.39
CA ILE A 257 -20.75 10.81 -10.49
C ILE A 257 -20.75 9.83 -11.68
N ALA A 258 -21.79 9.03 -11.81
CA ALA A 258 -21.95 8.09 -12.91
C ALA A 258 -21.96 8.79 -14.28
N ALA A 259 -22.66 9.92 -14.42
CA ALA A 259 -22.62 10.74 -15.63
C ALA A 259 -21.21 11.26 -15.94
N SER A 260 -20.45 11.63 -14.90
CA SER A 260 -19.09 12.11 -15.05
C SER A 260 -18.10 11.01 -15.46
N LEU A 261 -18.30 9.76 -15.02
CA LEU A 261 -17.44 8.62 -15.38
C LEU A 261 -17.44 8.35 -16.88
N SER A 262 -18.57 8.53 -17.55
CA SER A 262 -18.68 8.34 -19.00
C SER A 262 -18.10 9.50 -19.82
N SER A 263 -17.65 10.58 -19.17
CA SER A 263 -17.15 11.80 -19.83
C SER A 263 -15.63 11.94 -19.74
N GLY A 264 -15.00 12.40 -20.83
CA GLY A 264 -13.56 12.74 -20.85
C GLY A 264 -12.61 11.54 -20.87
N LEU A 265 -13.03 10.39 -21.41
CA LEU A 265 -12.22 9.17 -21.49
C LEU A 265 -11.08 9.27 -22.52
N PRO A 266 -9.97 8.53 -22.33
CA PRO A 266 -8.96 8.37 -23.36
C PRO A 266 -9.52 7.70 -24.63
N SER A 267 -8.90 7.97 -25.78
CA SER A 267 -9.32 7.47 -27.10
C SER A 267 -9.63 5.96 -27.10
N TYR A 268 -10.61 5.57 -27.92
CA TYR A 268 -11.05 4.18 -28.12
C TYR A 268 -9.96 3.24 -28.66
N GLU A 269 -8.81 3.78 -29.08
CA GLU A 269 -7.67 3.03 -29.61
C GLU A 269 -6.98 2.11 -28.59
N ARG A 270 -7.28 2.26 -27.29
CA ARG A 270 -6.68 1.43 -26.23
C ARG A 270 -7.53 0.19 -25.97
N ALA A 271 -7.09 -0.96 -26.48
CA ALA A 271 -7.87 -2.19 -26.43
C ALA A 271 -7.85 -2.90 -25.05
N HIS A 272 -6.86 -2.62 -24.20
CA HIS A 272 -6.73 -3.25 -22.88
C HIS A 272 -6.91 -2.24 -21.75
N THR A 273 -7.91 -2.49 -20.89
CA THR A 273 -8.26 -1.60 -19.78
C THR A 273 -8.63 -2.38 -18.53
N ALA A 274 -8.20 -1.91 -17.36
CA ALA A 274 -8.77 -2.27 -16.07
C ALA A 274 -9.13 -1.01 -15.30
N ALA A 275 -10.28 -1.02 -14.63
CA ALA A 275 -10.79 0.11 -13.89
C ALA A 275 -11.13 -0.27 -12.45
N VAL A 276 -10.84 0.62 -11.50
CA VAL A 276 -11.25 0.51 -10.10
C VAL A 276 -11.99 1.77 -9.71
N LEU A 277 -13.04 1.61 -8.93
CA LEU A 277 -13.74 2.71 -8.30
C LEU A 277 -13.81 2.46 -6.80
N LEU A 278 -13.27 3.40 -6.02
CA LEU A 278 -13.38 3.45 -4.57
C LEU A 278 -14.49 4.45 -4.20
N VAL A 279 -15.37 4.05 -3.30
CA VAL A 279 -16.52 4.83 -2.84
C VAL A 279 -16.49 4.88 -1.32
N SER A 280 -16.66 6.07 -0.75
CA SER A 280 -16.63 6.30 0.69
C SER A 280 -17.62 7.38 1.10
N GLU A 281 -18.10 7.31 2.34
CA GLU A 281 -18.88 8.38 2.99
C GLU A 281 -17.99 9.52 3.48
N GLN A 282 -16.71 9.25 3.74
CA GLN A 282 -15.72 10.23 4.19
C GLN A 282 -14.74 10.62 3.07
N PRO A 283 -14.18 11.84 3.08
CA PRO A 283 -13.19 12.28 2.11
C PRO A 283 -11.94 11.39 2.09
N MET A 284 -11.57 10.86 0.92
CA MET A 284 -10.40 10.00 0.75
C MET A 284 -9.15 10.83 0.41
N THR A 285 -8.71 11.68 1.35
CA THR A 285 -7.63 12.66 1.15
C THR A 285 -6.33 12.01 0.68
N PHE A 286 -5.95 10.88 1.26
CA PHE A 286 -4.75 10.12 0.87
C PHE A 286 -4.78 9.72 -0.61
N PHE A 287 -5.88 9.11 -1.08
CA PHE A 287 -6.00 8.66 -2.46
C PHE A 287 -6.07 9.82 -3.45
N LYS A 288 -6.74 10.92 -3.06
CA LYS A 288 -6.80 12.14 -3.87
C LYS A 288 -5.42 12.78 -4.09
N GLU A 289 -4.56 12.73 -3.09
CA GLU A 289 -3.19 13.27 -3.17
C GLU A 289 -2.20 12.27 -3.79
N LEU A 290 -2.46 10.96 -3.64
CA LEU A 290 -1.70 9.91 -4.31
C LEU A 290 -1.90 9.96 -5.84
N LEU A 291 -3.11 10.35 -6.25
CA LEU A 291 -3.61 10.39 -7.63
C LEU A 291 -4.24 11.75 -7.94
N PRO A 292 -3.43 12.82 -8.05
CA PRO A 292 -3.90 14.17 -8.29
C PRO A 292 -4.58 14.34 -9.65
#